data_AF-A0A520I7W6-F1
#
_entry.id   AF-A0A520I7W6-F1
#
_cell.length_a   1.000
_cell.length_b   1.000
_cell.length_c   1.000
_cell.angle_alpha   90.00
_cell.angle_beta   90.00
_cell.angle_gamma   90.00
#
_symmetry.space_group_name_H-M   'P 1'
#
loop_
_entity.id
_entity.type
_entity.pdbx_description
1 polymer ?
#
loop_
_entity_poly.entity_id
_entity_poly.type
_entity_poly.pdbx_seq_one_letter_code
_entity_poly.pdbx_strand_id
1 'polypeptide(L)'
;MTACLIAHRWRDRGVRVTLVESPEIGIVGVGEGSTPQLKHFFDTLGIAEAEWMPACDATYKLGIGFEGWSDRAGYERYFHPFPTALDGHTAPQFFYNARARRTGRDVDAHPDQFLLPARLAATHCAPQPAAN
;
A
#
# COMPACT_ATOMS: atom_id res chain seq x y z
N MET A 1 2.38 -18.45 1.41
CA MET A 1 3.44 -17.52 1.88
C MET A 1 4.46 -18.17 2.82
N THR A 2 4.04 -18.73 3.98
CA THR A 2 4.96 -19.30 4.98
C THR A 2 5.90 -20.39 4.42
N ALA A 3 5.35 -21.39 3.74
CA ALA A 3 6.15 -22.47 3.15
C ALA A 3 7.21 -21.93 2.16
N CYS A 4 6.85 -20.94 1.33
CA CYS A 4 7.75 -20.30 0.37
C CYS A 4 8.94 -19.63 1.08
N LEU A 5 8.70 -18.85 2.14
CA LEU A 5 9.77 -18.18 2.88
C LEU A 5 10.70 -19.16 3.58
N ILE A 6 10.15 -20.19 4.22
CA ILE A 6 10.95 -21.22 4.90
C ILE A 6 11.83 -21.96 3.88
N ALA A 7 11.23 -22.44 2.80
CA ALA A 7 11.94 -23.14 1.73
C ALA A 7 13.03 -22.24 1.11
N HIS A 8 12.73 -20.97 0.83
CA HIS A 8 13.70 -20.03 0.26
C HIS A 8 14.85 -19.74 1.21
N ARG A 9 14.56 -19.47 2.50
CA ARG A 9 15.57 -19.06 3.50
C ARG A 9 16.50 -20.19 3.89
N TRP A 10 16.02 -21.43 3.89
CA TRP A 10 16.77 -22.60 4.37
C TRP A 10 17.14 -23.60 3.26
N ARG A 11 17.00 -23.23 1.99
CA ARG A 11 17.35 -24.07 0.83
C ARG A 11 18.73 -24.73 0.93
N ASP A 12 19.73 -24.02 1.44
CA ASP A 12 21.12 -24.51 1.57
C ASP A 12 21.35 -25.36 2.83
N ARG A 13 20.31 -25.59 3.64
CA ARG A 13 20.35 -26.38 4.87
C ARG A 13 19.73 -27.78 4.71
N GLY A 14 19.31 -28.15 3.50
CA GLY A 14 18.71 -29.47 3.23
C GLY A 14 17.35 -29.68 3.91
N VAL A 15 16.61 -28.60 4.19
CA VAL A 15 15.29 -28.71 4.83
C VAL A 15 14.24 -29.23 3.85
N ARG A 16 13.27 -29.98 4.38
CA ARG A 16 12.07 -30.39 3.65
C ARG A 16 10.86 -29.72 4.29
N VAL A 17 10.08 -29.02 3.48
CA VAL A 17 8.86 -28.34 3.93
C VAL A 17 7.65 -29.10 3.36
N THR A 18 6.73 -29.51 4.24
CA THR A 18 5.47 -30.14 3.86
C THR A 18 4.33 -29.24 4.33
N LEU A 19 3.42 -28.88 3.42
CA LEU A 19 2.18 -28.21 3.73
C LEU A 19 1.06 -29.26 3.84
N VAL A 20 0.26 -29.19 4.89
CA VAL A 20 -0.94 -30.01 5.07
C VAL A 20 -2.11 -29.03 5.19
N GLU A 21 -3.04 -29.08 4.25
CA GLU A 21 -4.22 -28.22 4.21
C GLU A 21 -5.49 -29.03 3.95
N SER A 22 -6.63 -28.56 4.48
CA SER A 22 -7.92 -29.21 4.27
C SER A 22 -8.57 -28.67 2.99
N PRO A 23 -9.11 -29.53 2.10
CA PRO A 23 -9.84 -29.08 0.92
C PRO A 23 -11.25 -28.56 1.24
N GLU A 24 -11.74 -28.72 2.48
CA GLU A 24 -13.14 -28.47 2.82
C GLU A 24 -13.48 -26.99 3.07
N ILE A 25 -12.48 -26.16 3.39
CA ILE A 25 -12.68 -24.74 3.66
C ILE A 25 -12.21 -23.96 2.43
N GLY A 26 -13.19 -23.50 1.64
CA GLY A 26 -12.94 -22.63 0.50
C GLY A 26 -12.51 -21.22 0.92
N ILE A 27 -12.00 -20.45 -0.05
CA ILE A 27 -11.66 -19.05 0.14
C ILE A 27 -12.87 -18.13 0.01
N VAL A 28 -12.77 -16.92 0.55
CA VAL A 28 -13.69 -15.82 0.25
C VAL A 28 -13.07 -14.99 -0.89
N GLY A 29 -13.56 -15.20 -2.12
CA GLY A 29 -13.03 -14.56 -3.32
C GLY A 29 -13.59 -13.14 -3.57
N VAL A 30 -13.35 -12.19 -2.66
CA VAL A 30 -13.82 -10.79 -2.78
C VAL A 30 -12.71 -9.81 -3.18
N GLY A 31 -11.50 -10.32 -3.43
CA GLY A 31 -10.30 -9.51 -3.62
C GLY A 31 -9.64 -9.12 -2.29
N GLU A 32 -8.31 -9.00 -2.31
CA GLU A 32 -7.52 -8.66 -1.13
C GLU A 32 -6.68 -7.40 -1.39
N GLY A 33 -6.82 -6.41 -0.51
CA GLY A 33 -5.96 -5.23 -0.52
C GLY A 33 -4.71 -5.47 0.33
N SER A 34 -3.53 -5.21 -0.22
CA SER A 34 -2.26 -5.36 0.51
C SER A 34 -1.67 -4.01 0.94
N THR A 35 -0.44 -4.06 1.45
CA THR A 35 0.42 -2.91 1.75
C THR A 35 1.76 -3.08 1.01
N PRO A 36 2.62 -2.06 0.92
CA PRO A 36 3.90 -2.14 0.20
C PRO A 36 4.82 -3.31 0.63
N GLN A 37 4.62 -3.86 1.82
CA GLN A 37 5.34 -5.02 2.34
C GLN A 37 5.14 -6.30 1.50
N LEU A 38 4.03 -6.43 0.76
CA LEU A 38 3.82 -7.59 -0.13
C LEU A 38 4.88 -7.63 -1.25
N LYS A 39 5.26 -6.47 -1.77
CA LYS A 39 6.37 -6.39 -2.73
C LYS A 39 7.67 -6.91 -2.12
N HIS A 40 7.99 -6.52 -0.89
CA HIS A 40 9.19 -6.99 -0.19
C HIS A 40 9.21 -8.51 0.00
N PHE A 41 8.05 -9.14 0.20
CA PHE A 41 7.93 -10.60 0.24
C PHE A 41 8.36 -11.24 -1.08
N PHE A 42 7.87 -10.75 -2.23
CA PHE A 42 8.25 -11.29 -3.54
C PHE A 42 9.70 -10.97 -3.91
N ASP A 43 10.19 -9.76 -3.59
CA ASP A 43 11.60 -9.38 -3.76
C ASP A 43 12.52 -10.33 -2.96
N THR A 44 12.12 -10.69 -1.73
CA THR A 44 12.85 -11.67 -0.90
C THR A 44 12.90 -13.04 -1.55
N LEU A 45 11.83 -13.46 -2.22
CA LEU A 45 11.79 -14.73 -2.95
C LEU A 45 12.52 -14.68 -4.30
N GLY A 46 12.90 -13.50 -4.78
CA GLY A 46 13.50 -13.29 -6.09
C GLY A 46 12.50 -13.37 -7.25
N ILE A 47 11.21 -13.08 -7.00
CA ILE A 47 10.14 -13.15 -7.99
C ILE A 47 9.77 -11.73 -8.42
N ALA A 48 9.94 -11.41 -9.70
CA ALA A 48 9.73 -10.06 -10.22
C ALA A 48 8.22 -9.69 -10.25
N GLU A 49 7.90 -8.41 -10.05
CA GLU A 49 6.50 -7.92 -10.15
C GLU A 49 5.85 -8.21 -11.51
N ALA A 50 6.63 -8.12 -12.58
CA ALA A 50 6.17 -8.47 -13.93
C ALA A 50 5.80 -9.95 -14.11
N GLU A 51 6.23 -10.83 -13.18
CA GLU A 51 5.90 -12.26 -13.19
C GLU A 51 4.66 -12.55 -12.34
N TRP A 52 4.66 -12.12 -11.06
CA TRP A 52 3.60 -12.52 -10.13
C TRP A 52 2.31 -11.70 -10.29
N MET A 53 2.40 -10.40 -10.63
CA MET A 53 1.21 -9.55 -10.69
C MET A 53 0.22 -10.01 -11.77
N PRO A 54 0.63 -10.30 -13.01
CA PRO A 54 -0.28 -10.80 -14.04
C PRO A 54 -0.85 -12.18 -13.72
N ALA A 55 -0.06 -13.05 -13.06
CA ALA A 55 -0.51 -14.38 -12.65
C ALA A 55 -1.58 -14.35 -11.55
N CYS A 56 -1.76 -13.21 -10.87
CA CYS A 56 -2.73 -13.02 -9.80
C CYS A 56 -3.81 -11.97 -10.12
N ASP A 57 -3.90 -11.49 -11.36
CA ASP A 57 -4.78 -10.38 -11.77
C ASP A 57 -4.65 -9.15 -10.85
N ALA A 58 -3.43 -8.88 -10.37
CA ALA A 58 -3.18 -7.84 -9.38
C ALA A 58 -3.20 -6.43 -9.98
N THR A 59 -3.64 -5.46 -9.18
CA THR A 59 -3.64 -4.03 -9.52
C THR A 59 -2.80 -3.21 -8.54
N TYR A 60 -2.46 -1.97 -8.91
CA TYR A 60 -1.74 -1.05 -8.02
C TYR A 60 -2.66 -0.42 -6.98
N LYS A 61 -2.19 -0.38 -5.73
CA LYS A 61 -2.85 0.32 -4.62
C LYS A 61 -1.99 1.49 -4.15
N LEU A 62 -2.49 2.70 -4.32
CA LEU A 62 -1.80 3.95 -3.93
C LEU A 62 -2.08 4.38 -2.48
N GLY A 63 -3.11 3.81 -1.86
CA GLY A 63 -3.58 4.18 -0.53
C GLY A 63 -4.98 3.65 -0.26
N ILE A 64 -5.67 4.25 0.70
CA ILE A 64 -7.03 3.88 1.13
C ILE A 64 -7.87 5.15 1.17
N GLY A 65 -8.99 5.18 0.44
CA GLY A 65 -9.98 6.25 0.52
C GLY A 65 -10.97 6.00 1.66
N PHE A 66 -11.17 7.00 2.51
CA PHE A 66 -12.19 7.03 3.56
C PHE A 66 -13.21 8.09 3.19
N GLU A 67 -14.43 7.68 2.82
CA GLU A 67 -15.53 8.57 2.42
C GLU A 67 -16.70 8.41 3.38
N GLY A 68 -17.28 9.53 3.85
CA GLY A 68 -18.41 9.53 4.77
C GLY A 68 -18.08 9.08 6.20
N TRP A 69 -16.79 9.14 6.60
CA TRP A 69 -16.34 8.75 7.94
C TRP A 69 -16.46 9.86 9.00
N SER A 70 -16.83 11.08 8.58
CA SER A 70 -16.96 12.25 9.46
C SER A 70 -18.26 12.99 9.14
N ASP A 71 -19.01 13.32 10.19
CA ASP A 71 -20.24 14.12 10.10
C ASP A 71 -19.96 15.64 10.03
N ARG A 72 -18.68 16.04 10.09
CA ARG A 72 -18.27 17.45 10.03
C ARG A 72 -18.17 17.92 8.58
N ALA A 73 -18.91 18.97 8.25
CA ALA A 73 -18.84 19.64 6.95
C ALA A 73 -17.40 20.09 6.62
N GLY A 74 -16.98 19.82 5.37
CA GLY A 74 -15.63 20.06 4.86
C GLY A 74 -14.61 18.94 5.15
N TYR A 75 -15.04 17.82 5.73
CA TYR A 75 -14.20 16.65 6.07
C TYR A 75 -14.84 15.33 5.61
N GLU A 76 -15.55 15.35 4.49
CA GLU A 76 -16.33 14.23 3.97
C GLU A 76 -15.46 13.09 3.43
N ARG A 77 -14.21 13.39 3.05
CA ARG A 77 -13.27 12.40 2.53
C ARG A 77 -11.86 12.60 3.04
N TYR A 78 -11.10 11.52 3.09
CA TYR A 78 -9.68 11.50 3.39
C TYR A 78 -9.01 10.37 2.63
N PHE A 79 -7.88 10.62 1.98
CA PHE A 79 -7.05 9.56 1.40
C PHE A 79 -5.86 9.28 2.32
N HIS A 80 -5.73 8.03 2.79
CA HIS A 80 -4.55 7.54 3.51
C HIS A 80 -3.54 6.96 2.51
N PRO A 81 -2.51 7.72 2.10
CA PRO A 81 -1.61 7.30 1.02
C PRO A 81 -0.53 6.36 1.53
N PHE A 82 0.03 5.55 0.63
CA PHE A 82 1.33 4.91 0.83
C PHE A 82 2.44 5.86 0.34
N PRO A 83 3.24 6.46 1.25
CA PRO A 83 4.19 7.50 0.86
C PRO A 83 5.28 7.00 -0.10
N THR A 84 5.74 7.92 -0.93
CA THR A 84 6.81 7.76 -1.91
C THR A 84 8.05 8.58 -1.48
N ALA A 85 9.17 8.36 -2.15
CA ALA A 85 10.37 9.17 -1.93
C ALA A 85 10.13 10.68 -2.20
N LEU A 86 9.27 11.02 -3.17
CA LEU A 86 8.95 12.40 -3.53
C LEU A 86 8.18 13.14 -2.43
N ASP A 87 7.42 12.40 -1.61
CA ASP A 87 6.68 12.98 -0.49
C ASP A 87 7.61 13.54 0.60
N GLY A 88 8.90 13.22 0.57
CA GLY A 88 9.91 13.84 1.43
C GLY A 88 9.97 15.38 1.30
N HIS A 89 9.54 15.94 0.17
CA HIS A 89 9.52 17.39 -0.05
C HIS A 89 8.32 18.11 0.58
N THR A 90 7.22 17.40 0.84
CA THR A 90 5.92 17.99 1.21
C THR A 90 5.40 17.47 2.55
N ALA A 91 5.72 16.22 2.91
CA ALA A 91 5.33 15.59 4.17
C ALA A 91 5.78 16.37 5.42
N PRO A 92 6.99 16.95 5.49
CA PRO A 92 7.38 17.76 6.65
C PRO A 92 6.42 18.94 6.90
N GLN A 93 5.96 19.61 5.84
CA GLN A 93 5.00 20.70 5.94
C GLN A 93 3.63 20.20 6.43
N PHE A 94 3.18 19.05 5.92
CA PHE A 94 1.95 18.40 6.41
C PHE A 94 2.02 18.14 7.93
N PHE A 95 3.10 17.51 8.40
CA PHE A 95 3.24 17.20 9.83
C PHE A 95 3.33 18.46 10.70
N TYR A 96 4.01 19.50 10.21
CA TYR A 96 4.03 20.81 10.85
C TYR A 96 2.61 21.40 10.95
N ASN A 97 1.86 21.43 9.85
CA ASN A 97 0.50 21.98 9.80
C ASN A 97 -0.46 21.18 10.68
N ALA A 98 -0.38 19.85 10.65
CA ALA A 98 -1.17 18.97 11.51
C ALA A 98 -0.89 19.26 13.01
N ARG A 99 0.37 19.49 13.38
CA ARG A 99 0.73 19.91 14.75
C ARG A 99 0.19 21.30 15.08
N ALA A 100 0.33 22.26 14.17
CA ALA A 100 -0.17 23.62 14.33
C ALA A 100 -1.70 23.66 14.52
N ARG A 101 -2.45 22.86 13.75
CA ARG A 101 -3.90 22.68 13.91
C ARG A 101 -4.29 22.14 15.29
N ARG A 102 -3.56 21.14 15.79
CA ARG A 102 -3.77 20.62 17.16
C ARG A 102 -3.51 21.66 18.25
N THR A 103 -2.75 22.70 17.96
CA THR A 103 -2.49 23.84 18.87
C THR A 103 -3.39 25.05 18.60
N GLY A 104 -4.45 24.91 17.81
CA GLY A 104 -5.46 25.96 17.59
C GLY A 104 -5.15 26.96 16.47
N ARG A 105 -4.06 26.77 15.71
CA ARG A 105 -3.79 27.60 14.52
C ARG A 105 -4.70 27.17 13.37
N ASP A 106 -5.09 28.11 12.52
CA ASP A 106 -5.86 27.83 11.31
C ASP A 106 -4.93 27.73 10.10
N VAL A 107 -4.53 26.51 9.76
CA VAL A 107 -3.64 26.19 8.64
C VAL A 107 -4.14 24.92 7.96
N ASP A 108 -3.96 24.81 6.64
CA ASP A 108 -4.39 23.60 5.93
C ASP A 108 -3.57 22.39 6.37
N ALA A 109 -4.26 21.37 6.88
CA ALA A 109 -3.67 20.10 7.28
C ALA A 109 -4.39 18.92 6.63
N HIS A 110 -5.01 19.11 5.48
CA HIS A 110 -5.60 18.02 4.72
C HIS A 110 -4.51 17.26 3.93
N PRO A 111 -4.27 15.96 4.21
CA PRO A 111 -3.13 15.23 3.65
C PRO A 111 -3.15 15.09 2.13
N ASP A 112 -4.32 15.06 1.49
CA ASP A 112 -4.45 15.02 0.02
C ASP A 112 -3.68 16.15 -0.70
N GLN A 113 -3.46 17.29 -0.03
CA GLN A 113 -2.73 18.44 -0.60
C GLN A 113 -1.20 18.27 -0.54
N PHE A 114 -0.72 17.34 0.28
CA PHE A 114 0.71 17.19 0.58
C PHE A 114 1.29 15.89 0.06
N LEU A 115 0.48 14.87 -0.24
CA LEU A 115 0.99 13.54 -0.54
C LEU A 115 0.62 13.15 -1.97
N LEU A 116 1.63 12.93 -2.81
CA LEU A 116 1.52 12.64 -4.24
C LEU A 116 0.57 11.47 -4.55
N PRO A 117 0.55 10.35 -3.81
CA PRO A 117 -0.35 9.24 -4.11
C PRO A 117 -1.84 9.64 -4.07
N ALA A 118 -2.22 10.61 -3.24
CA ALA A 118 -3.59 11.11 -3.22
C ALA A 118 -3.93 11.81 -4.53
N ARG A 119 -3.00 12.61 -5.07
CA ARG A 119 -3.16 13.27 -6.37
C ARG A 119 -3.23 12.26 -7.51
N LEU A 120 -2.33 11.27 -7.54
CA LEU A 120 -2.30 10.23 -8.56
C LEU A 120 -3.60 9.41 -8.56
N ALA A 121 -4.11 9.04 -7.37
CA ALA A 121 -5.37 8.33 -7.24
C ALA A 121 -6.54 9.16 -7.76
N ALA A 122 -6.61 10.45 -7.42
CA ALA A 122 -7.66 11.36 -7.88
C ALA A 122 -7.64 11.61 -9.40
N THR A 123 -6.51 11.39 -10.07
CA THR A 123 -6.37 11.53 -11.53
C THR A 123 -6.28 10.20 -12.26
N HIS A 124 -6.53 9.08 -11.58
CA HIS A 124 -6.44 7.72 -12.15
C HIS A 124 -5.09 7.43 -12.83
N CYS A 125 -3.99 7.94 -12.27
CA CYS A 125 -2.65 7.70 -12.79
C CYS A 125 -2.00 6.47 -12.14
N ALA A 126 -1.20 5.73 -12.91
CA ALA A 126 -0.39 4.65 -12.39
C ALA A 126 0.79 5.19 -11.55
N PRO A 127 1.32 4.40 -10.58
CA PRO A 127 2.54 4.74 -9.83
C PRO A 127 3.83 4.60 -10.65
N GLN A 128 3.74 4.23 -11.93
CA GLN A 128 4.88 4.08 -12.83
C GLN A 128 4.84 5.19 -13.88
N PRO A 129 5.97 5.88 -14.13
CA PRO A 129 6.05 6.85 -15.22
C PRO A 129 5.94 6.15 -16.57
N ALA A 130 5.50 6.88 -17.59
CA ALA A 130 5.55 6.40 -18.97
C ALA A 130 7.00 6.12 -19.39
N ALA A 131 7.20 5.16 -20.29
CA ALA A 131 8.49 4.98 -20.95
C ALA A 131 8.80 6.25 -21.77
N ASN A 132 9.93 6.88 -21.49
CA ASN A 132 10.45 8.01 -22.27
C ASN A 132 11.06 7.54 -23.59
#